data_AF-A0ABD5SC52-F1
#
_entry.id   AF-A0ABD5SC52-F1
#
_cell.length_a   1.000
_cell.length_b   1.000
_cell.length_c   1.000
_cell.angle_alpha   90.00
_cell.angle_beta   90.00
_cell.angle_gamma   90.00
#
_symmetry.space_group_name_H-M   'P 1'
#
loop_
_entity.id
_entity.type
_entity.pdbx_description
1 polymer ?
#
loop_
_entity_poly.entity_id
_entity_poly.type
_entity_poly.pdbx_seq_one_letter_code
_entity_poly.pdbx_strand_id
1 'polypeptide(L)'
;MSETTAATADPAAIAALKHVALAGGLNETKVSCAALGDRLDASTQTASRRLQTLESAGLVERDVVGDGQWVRVTDAGEAALRGEYADYRRLFETDVELVLRGHVTGGMGEGRHYITLPGYAEQFAARLGYEPFPGTLNLELDAESVRRRGEIAGVDAVPIDAWEDADRTYG
;
A
#
# COMPACT_ATOMS: atom_id res chain seq x y z
N MET A 1 2.57 -18.36 6.13
CA MET A 1 1.55 -17.67 5.32
C MET A 1 2.15 -16.33 4.96
N SER A 2 2.30 -16.06 3.66
CA SER A 2 3.07 -14.92 3.18
C SER A 2 2.39 -13.61 3.58
N GLU A 3 3.01 -12.88 4.50
CA GLU A 3 2.83 -11.43 4.55
C GLU A 3 3.29 -10.92 3.18
N THR A 4 2.33 -10.43 2.39
CA THR A 4 2.66 -9.57 1.27
C THR A 4 3.07 -8.24 1.87
N THR A 5 4.31 -8.15 2.37
CA THR A 5 5.01 -6.89 2.49
C THR A 5 4.92 -6.29 1.09
N ALA A 6 4.19 -5.20 0.94
CA ALA A 6 4.21 -4.44 -0.31
C ALA A 6 5.68 -4.07 -0.50
N ALA A 7 6.37 -4.76 -1.42
CA ALA A 7 7.77 -4.52 -1.70
C ALA A 7 7.86 -3.03 -2.03
N THR A 8 8.49 -2.25 -1.15
CA THR A 8 8.65 -0.82 -1.36
C THR A 8 9.44 -0.67 -2.64
N ALA A 9 8.76 -0.30 -3.71
CA ALA A 9 9.38 -0.25 -5.02
C ALA A 9 10.51 0.79 -4.97
N ASP A 10 11.65 0.47 -5.60
CA ASP A 10 12.78 1.38 -5.77
C ASP A 10 12.27 2.77 -6.21
N PRO A 11 12.76 3.89 -5.64
CA PRO A 11 12.37 5.25 -6.03
C PRO A 11 12.36 5.48 -7.55
N ALA A 12 13.30 4.88 -8.29
CA ALA A 12 13.32 5.00 -9.76
C ALA A 12 12.14 4.26 -10.42
N ALA A 13 11.69 3.15 -9.84
CA ALA A 13 10.51 2.41 -10.25
C ALA A 13 9.23 3.20 -9.92
N ILE A 14 9.10 3.74 -8.71
CA ILE A 14 7.96 4.61 -8.32
C ILE A 14 7.85 5.81 -9.27
N ALA A 15 8.97 6.46 -9.60
CA ALA A 15 8.97 7.57 -10.56
C ALA A 15 8.45 7.14 -11.93
N ALA A 16 8.93 6.01 -12.48
CA ALA A 16 8.45 5.48 -13.75
C ALA A 16 6.96 5.14 -13.71
N LEU A 17 6.51 4.48 -12.63
CA LEU A 17 5.12 4.11 -12.41
C LEU A 17 4.20 5.33 -12.38
N LYS A 18 4.63 6.39 -11.68
CA LYS A 18 3.94 7.68 -11.62
C LYS A 18 3.75 8.28 -13.01
N HIS A 19 4.79 8.27 -13.86
CA HIS A 19 4.68 8.82 -15.21
C HIS A 19 3.80 7.99 -16.14
N VAL A 20 3.77 6.66 -15.97
CA VAL A 20 2.81 5.77 -16.66
C VAL A 20 1.38 6.08 -16.22
N ALA A 21 1.13 6.18 -14.91
CA ALA A 21 -0.20 6.52 -14.38
C ALA A 21 -0.68 7.90 -14.89
N LEU A 22 0.19 8.91 -14.87
CA LEU A 22 -0.09 10.25 -15.41
C LEU A 22 -0.31 10.27 -16.93
N ALA A 23 0.16 9.25 -17.66
CA ALA A 23 -0.14 9.05 -19.08
C ALA A 23 -1.50 8.38 -19.32
N GLY A 24 -2.31 8.18 -18.27
CA GLY A 24 -3.60 7.49 -18.33
C GLY A 24 -3.52 6.00 -17.96
N GLY A 25 -2.37 5.52 -17.48
CA GLY A 25 -2.11 4.11 -17.21
C GLY A 25 -2.89 3.51 -16.03
N LEU A 26 -3.72 4.28 -15.30
CA LEU A 26 -4.69 3.68 -14.38
C LEU A 26 -5.79 2.90 -15.13
N ASN A 27 -6.00 3.24 -16.40
CA ASN A 27 -6.66 2.38 -17.38
C ASN A 27 -5.59 1.85 -18.34
N GLU A 28 -5.98 1.25 -19.46
CA GLU A 28 -5.03 0.92 -20.52
C GLU A 28 -4.65 2.18 -21.31
N THR A 29 -3.34 2.43 -21.46
CA THR A 29 -2.84 3.56 -22.26
C THR A 29 -1.65 3.15 -23.11
N LYS A 30 -1.45 3.86 -24.23
CA LYS A 30 -0.30 3.64 -25.10
C LYS A 30 0.89 4.46 -24.63
N VAL A 31 2.00 3.80 -24.36
CA VAL A 31 3.26 4.41 -23.93
C VAL A 31 4.35 4.08 -24.94
N SER A 32 5.24 5.03 -25.24
CA SER A 32 6.49 4.76 -25.95
C SER A 32 7.67 4.96 -25.01
N CYS A 33 8.75 4.17 -25.19
CA CYS A 33 9.95 4.32 -24.38
C CYS A 33 10.61 5.70 -24.58
N ALA A 34 10.44 6.31 -25.76
CA ALA A 34 10.95 7.66 -26.03
C ALA A 34 10.21 8.69 -25.18
N ALA A 35 8.88 8.72 -25.24
CA ALA A 35 8.07 9.67 -24.47
C ALA A 35 8.22 9.48 -22.95
N LEU A 36 8.37 8.22 -22.50
CA LEU A 36 8.64 7.95 -21.08
C LEU A 36 10.07 8.38 -20.69
N GLY A 37 11.05 8.19 -21.56
CA GLY A 37 12.43 8.65 -21.36
C GLY A 37 12.50 10.16 -21.19
N ASP A 38 11.85 10.92 -22.08
CA ASP A 38 11.81 12.38 -22.02
C ASP A 38 11.21 12.88 -20.70
N ARG A 39 10.12 12.25 -20.22
CA ARG A 39 9.47 12.59 -18.94
C ARG A 39 10.35 12.26 -17.72
N LEU A 40 11.17 11.22 -17.82
CA LEU A 40 12.05 10.76 -16.76
C LEU A 40 13.45 11.39 -16.79
N ASP A 41 13.70 12.30 -17.73
CA ASP A 41 15.03 12.83 -18.06
C ASP A 41 16.06 11.69 -18.21
N ALA A 42 15.70 10.68 -19.00
CA ALA A 42 16.44 9.44 -19.14
C ALA A 42 16.48 8.95 -20.59
N SER A 43 17.48 8.14 -20.93
CA SER A 43 17.56 7.52 -22.26
C SER A 43 16.40 6.56 -22.52
N THR A 44 16.01 6.40 -23.78
CA THR A 44 14.98 5.43 -24.22
C THR A 44 15.27 4.01 -23.72
N GLN A 45 16.53 3.60 -23.68
CA GLN A 45 16.94 2.29 -23.15
C GLN A 45 16.69 2.19 -21.64
N THR A 46 16.93 3.26 -20.89
CA THR A 46 16.67 3.31 -19.45
C THR A 46 15.17 3.28 -19.16
N ALA A 47 14.35 4.02 -19.92
CA ALA A 47 12.90 3.94 -19.83
C ALA A 47 12.37 2.53 -20.13
N SER A 48 12.91 1.87 -21.16
CA SER A 48 12.58 0.47 -21.49
C SER A 48 12.89 -0.48 -20.33
N ARG A 49 14.10 -0.37 -19.74
CA ARG A 49 14.48 -1.17 -18.57
C ARG A 49 13.55 -0.93 -17.38
N ARG A 50 13.20 0.33 -17.10
CA ARG A 50 12.27 0.67 -16.01
C ARG A 50 10.89 0.04 -16.19
N LEU A 51 10.35 0.06 -17.42
CA LEU A 51 9.07 -0.61 -17.72
C LEU A 51 9.15 -2.13 -17.53
N GLN A 52 10.25 -2.76 -17.94
CA GLN A 52 10.49 -4.18 -17.70
C GLN A 52 10.59 -4.49 -16.20
N THR A 53 11.25 -3.62 -15.42
CA THR A 53 11.32 -3.76 -13.97
C THR A 53 9.94 -3.65 -13.33
N LEU A 54 9.11 -2.69 -13.75
CA LEU A 54 7.74 -2.54 -13.24
C LEU A 54 6.89 -3.77 -13.52
N GLU A 55 6.97 -4.32 -14.72
CA GLU A 55 6.25 -5.54 -15.11
C GLU A 55 6.76 -6.77 -14.33
N SER A 56 8.07 -6.91 -14.20
CA SER A 56 8.68 -8.00 -13.42
C SER A 56 8.29 -7.94 -11.95
N ALA A 57 8.02 -6.75 -11.42
CA ALA A 57 7.52 -6.52 -10.07
C ALA A 57 5.99 -6.64 -9.95
N GLY A 58 5.27 -6.90 -11.05
CA GLY A 58 3.81 -7.01 -11.07
C GLY A 58 3.07 -5.69 -10.87
N LEU A 59 3.75 -4.54 -11.05
CA LEU A 59 3.17 -3.20 -10.84
C LEU A 59 2.46 -2.67 -12.10
N VAL A 60 2.79 -3.23 -13.27
CA VAL A 60 2.13 -2.95 -14.54
C VAL A 60 1.97 -4.24 -15.35
N GLU A 61 0.96 -4.27 -16.20
CA GLU A 61 0.82 -5.20 -17.31
C GLU A 61 1.15 -4.48 -18.62
N ARG A 62 1.79 -5.19 -19.55
CA ARG A 62 2.26 -4.62 -20.81
C ARG A 62 1.93 -5.53 -21.98
N ASP A 63 1.58 -4.92 -23.11
CA ASP A 63 1.50 -5.58 -24.42
C ASP A 63 2.30 -4.78 -25.44
N VAL A 64 3.33 -5.40 -26.02
CA VAL A 64 4.29 -4.74 -26.90
C VAL A 64 3.82 -4.82 -28.35
N VAL A 65 3.69 -3.67 -28.99
CA VAL A 65 3.23 -3.53 -30.38
C VAL A 65 4.26 -2.79 -31.23
N GLY A 66 4.10 -2.81 -32.57
CA GLY A 66 5.10 -2.26 -33.49
C GLY A 66 5.41 -0.77 -33.32
N ASP A 67 4.48 0.01 -32.77
CA ASP A 67 4.60 1.46 -32.56
C ASP A 67 4.53 1.88 -31.08
N GLY A 68 4.82 0.96 -30.16
CA GLY A 68 4.87 1.25 -28.73
C GLY A 68 4.48 0.07 -27.86
N GLN A 69 3.82 0.34 -26.76
CA GLN A 69 3.30 -0.68 -25.86
C GLN A 69 2.04 -0.16 -25.17
N TRP A 70 1.04 -1.03 -25.08
CA TRP A 70 -0.08 -0.82 -24.19
C TRP A 70 0.37 -1.14 -22.77
N VAL A 71 0.07 -0.25 -21.84
CA VAL A 71 0.46 -0.39 -20.43
C VAL A 71 -0.75 -0.11 -19.56
N ARG A 72 -0.96 -0.97 -18.58
CA ARG A 72 -1.97 -0.81 -17.54
C ARG A 72 -1.32 -0.99 -16.18
N VAL A 73 -1.57 -0.06 -15.27
CA VAL A 73 -1.17 -0.17 -13.86
C VAL A 73 -2.06 -1.21 -13.20
N THR A 74 -1.44 -2.12 -12.45
CA THR A 74 -2.17 -3.14 -11.68
C THR A 74 -2.65 -2.57 -10.36
N ASP A 75 -3.52 -3.29 -9.65
CA ASP A 75 -3.94 -2.91 -8.29
C ASP A 75 -2.74 -2.75 -7.34
N ALA A 76 -1.71 -3.59 -7.51
CA ALA A 76 -0.46 -3.49 -6.75
C ALA A 76 0.32 -2.21 -7.09
N GLY A 77 0.37 -1.83 -8.38
CA GLY A 77 0.97 -0.57 -8.80
C GLY A 77 0.21 0.66 -8.29
N GLU A 78 -1.12 0.61 -8.31
CA GLU A 78 -1.96 1.69 -7.76
C GLU A 78 -1.78 1.81 -6.24
N ALA A 79 -1.71 0.69 -5.52
CA ALA A 79 -1.41 0.67 -4.09
C ALA A 79 -0.03 1.28 -3.78
N ALA A 80 0.99 0.99 -4.60
CA ALA A 80 2.32 1.59 -4.45
C ALA A 80 2.30 3.12 -4.63
N LEU A 81 1.58 3.63 -5.63
CA LEU A 81 1.40 5.08 -5.82
C LEU A 81 0.60 5.73 -4.70
N ARG A 82 -0.40 5.04 -4.14
CA ARG A 82 -1.12 5.53 -2.95
C ARG A 82 -0.24 5.58 -1.71
N GLY A 83 0.66 4.62 -1.53
CA GLY A 83 1.66 4.65 -0.45
C GLY A 83 2.54 5.90 -0.55
N GLU A 84 3.12 6.14 -1.73
CA GLU A 84 3.91 7.35 -2.00
C GLU A 84 3.11 8.64 -1.75
N TYR A 85 1.85 8.67 -2.17
CA TYR A 85 0.96 9.80 -1.89
C TYR A 85 0.74 9.99 -0.38
N ALA A 86 0.52 8.91 0.36
CA ALA A 86 0.32 8.93 1.80
C ALA A 86 1.55 9.47 2.55
N ASP A 87 2.76 9.13 2.10
CA ASP A 87 4.00 9.69 2.64
C ASP A 87 4.09 11.20 2.41
N TYR A 88 3.73 11.69 1.21
CA TYR A 88 3.66 13.13 0.97
C TYR A 88 2.59 13.81 1.83
N ARG A 89 1.42 13.19 2.03
CA ARG A 89 0.40 13.73 2.94
C ARG A 89 0.94 13.86 4.36
N ARG A 90 1.66 12.85 4.89
CA ARG A 90 2.31 12.96 6.22
C ARG A 90 3.27 14.12 6.34
N LEU A 91 4.05 14.38 5.29
CA LEU A 91 5.07 15.42 5.31
C LEU A 91 4.48 16.83 5.26
N PHE A 92 3.34 17.01 4.59
CA PHE A 92 2.82 18.33 4.25
C PHE A 92 1.45 18.64 4.84
N GLU A 93 0.68 17.65 5.29
CA GLU A 93 -0.66 17.80 5.86
C GLU A 93 -0.65 17.46 7.35
N THR A 94 -1.22 18.35 8.16
CA THR A 94 -1.23 18.21 9.63
C THR A 94 -2.47 17.47 10.14
N ASP A 95 -3.55 17.41 9.35
CA ASP A 95 -4.84 16.80 9.71
C ASP A 95 -5.36 15.89 8.57
N VAL A 96 -4.68 14.75 8.35
CA VAL A 96 -5.11 13.77 7.36
C VAL A 96 -6.30 12.97 7.90
N GLU A 97 -7.53 13.41 7.60
CA GLU A 97 -8.72 12.62 7.90
C GLU A 97 -8.82 11.43 6.90
N LEU A 98 -8.56 10.22 7.39
CA LEU A 98 -8.79 8.99 6.63
C LEU A 98 -10.19 8.46 6.92
N VAL A 99 -11.05 8.48 5.91
CA VAL A 99 -12.40 7.91 5.99
C VAL A 99 -12.42 6.58 5.24
N LEU A 100 -12.65 5.50 5.99
CA LEU A 100 -12.90 4.16 5.45
C LEU A 100 -14.36 3.78 5.69
N ARG A 101 -14.97 3.15 4.69
CA ARG A 101 -16.37 2.70 4.70
C ARG A 101 -16.44 1.21 4.43
N GLY A 102 -17.41 0.57 5.05
CA GLY A 102 -17.60 -0.86 4.99
C GLY A 102 -18.83 -1.29 5.76
N HIS A 103 -19.03 -2.59 5.86
CA HIS A 103 -20.12 -3.18 6.63
C HIS A 103 -19.56 -4.07 7.73
N VAL A 104 -20.30 -4.12 8.85
CA VAL A 104 -19.93 -4.94 10.00
C VAL A 104 -20.09 -6.41 9.66
N THR A 105 -19.08 -7.22 9.97
CA THR A 105 -19.10 -8.66 9.74
C THR A 105 -18.82 -9.45 11.01
N GLY A 106 -19.35 -10.67 11.07
CA GLY A 106 -19.02 -11.62 12.13
C GLY A 106 -17.63 -12.24 11.93
N GLY A 107 -17.05 -12.78 13.01
CA GLY A 107 -15.81 -13.55 12.95
C GLY A 107 -15.84 -14.72 13.92
N MET A 108 -14.74 -15.47 14.00
CA MET A 108 -14.64 -16.65 14.89
C MET A 108 -14.45 -16.31 16.38
N GLY A 109 -14.38 -15.02 16.72
CA GLY A 109 -14.22 -14.56 18.11
C GLY A 109 -12.78 -14.57 18.62
N GLU A 110 -11.79 -14.89 17.77
CA GLU A 110 -10.37 -14.99 18.15
C GLU A 110 -9.77 -13.66 18.61
N GLY A 111 -10.28 -12.53 18.14
CA GLY A 111 -9.82 -11.20 18.55
C GLY A 111 -9.86 -10.97 20.06
N ARG A 112 -10.81 -11.60 20.76
CA ARG A 112 -10.88 -11.58 22.23
C ARG A 112 -9.57 -12.06 22.85
N HIS A 113 -9.05 -13.19 22.38
CA HIS A 113 -7.85 -13.81 22.94
C HIS A 113 -6.66 -12.85 22.85
N TYR A 114 -6.41 -12.30 21.66
CA TYR A 114 -5.27 -11.40 21.41
C TYR A 114 -5.35 -10.08 22.17
N ILE A 115 -6.53 -9.45 22.22
CA ILE A 115 -6.70 -8.17 22.91
C ILE A 115 -6.48 -8.29 24.43
N THR A 116 -6.73 -9.47 25.00
CA THR A 116 -6.55 -9.73 26.44
C THR A 116 -5.15 -10.22 26.82
N LEU A 117 -4.25 -10.43 25.85
CA LEU A 117 -2.89 -10.88 26.16
C LEU A 117 -2.14 -9.80 26.96
N PRO A 118 -1.47 -10.15 28.08
CA PRO A 118 -0.85 -9.17 28.96
C PRO A 118 0.09 -8.19 28.25
N GLY A 119 0.97 -8.68 27.38
CA GLY A 119 1.93 -7.83 26.67
C GLY A 119 1.30 -6.85 25.70
N TYR A 120 0.11 -7.14 25.16
CA TYR A 120 -0.64 -6.18 24.35
C TYR A 120 -1.55 -5.28 25.20
N ALA A 121 -2.25 -5.84 26.18
CA ALA A 121 -3.15 -5.11 27.07
C ALA A 121 -2.44 -3.98 27.83
N GLU A 122 -1.23 -4.24 28.33
CA GLU A 122 -0.40 -3.23 28.99
C GLU A 122 -0.02 -2.09 28.03
N GLN A 123 0.36 -2.43 26.80
CA GLN A 123 0.70 -1.44 25.78
C GLN A 123 -0.52 -0.62 25.34
N PHE A 124 -1.70 -1.23 25.20
CA PHE A 124 -2.92 -0.50 24.88
C PHE A 124 -3.29 0.49 25.98
N ALA A 125 -3.27 0.08 27.25
CA ALA A 125 -3.55 0.98 28.36
C ALA A 125 -2.54 2.14 28.42
N ALA A 126 -1.24 1.84 28.27
CA ALA A 126 -0.18 2.82 28.37
C ALA A 126 -0.14 3.80 27.19
N ARG A 127 -0.35 3.32 25.95
CA ARG A 127 -0.16 4.13 24.73
C ARG A 127 -1.47 4.69 24.16
N LEU A 128 -2.60 4.01 24.36
CA LEU A 128 -3.91 4.46 23.87
C LEU A 128 -4.76 5.12 24.97
N GLY A 129 -4.40 4.95 26.24
CA GLY A 129 -5.08 5.60 27.36
C GLY A 129 -6.41 4.97 27.76
N TYR A 130 -6.69 3.74 27.32
CA TYR A 130 -7.88 2.97 27.72
C TYR A 130 -7.61 1.47 27.73
N GLU A 131 -8.43 0.72 28.49
CA GLU A 131 -8.47 -0.74 28.43
C GLU A 131 -9.45 -1.17 27.32
N PRO A 132 -8.98 -1.84 26.26
CA PRO A 132 -9.87 -2.21 25.15
C PRO A 132 -10.94 -3.21 25.56
N PHE A 133 -12.10 -3.13 24.92
CA PHE A 133 -13.10 -4.21 25.02
C PHE A 133 -12.47 -5.54 24.55
N PRO A 134 -12.75 -6.68 25.22
CA PRO A 134 -12.16 -7.98 24.88
C PRO A 134 -12.76 -8.58 23.60
N GLY A 135 -12.42 -7.98 22.46
CA GLY A 135 -12.87 -8.34 21.12
C GLY A 135 -12.50 -7.28 20.08
N THR A 136 -12.81 -7.56 18.81
CA THR A 136 -12.56 -6.65 17.69
C THR A 136 -13.84 -6.40 16.92
N LEU A 137 -13.97 -5.20 16.34
CA LEU A 137 -15.00 -4.89 15.36
C LEU A 137 -14.46 -5.18 13.96
N ASN A 138 -15.01 -6.18 13.29
CA ASN A 138 -14.61 -6.51 11.93
C ASN A 138 -15.43 -5.70 10.92
N LEU A 139 -14.73 -5.05 10.00
CA LEU A 139 -15.33 -4.30 8.89
C LEU A 139 -14.84 -4.88 7.57
N GLU A 140 -15.78 -5.29 6.72
CA GLU A 140 -15.49 -5.59 5.32
C GLU A 140 -15.61 -4.29 4.51
N LEU A 141 -14.47 -3.82 4.01
CA LEU A 141 -14.35 -2.53 3.32
C LEU A 141 -15.01 -2.56 1.94
N ASP A 142 -15.66 -1.46 1.56
CA ASP A 142 -16.11 -1.30 0.17
C ASP A 142 -14.94 -1.14 -0.81
N ALA A 143 -15.20 -1.30 -2.11
CA ALA A 143 -14.15 -1.30 -3.13
C ALA A 143 -13.33 0.00 -3.15
N GLU A 144 -13.95 1.14 -2.83
CA GLU A 144 -13.26 2.42 -2.72
C GLU A 144 -12.32 2.45 -1.51
N SER A 145 -12.78 1.98 -0.36
CA SER A 145 -12.02 1.94 0.88
C SER A 145 -10.92 0.88 0.85
N VAL A 146 -11.12 -0.24 0.15
CA VAL A 146 -10.05 -1.23 -0.15
C VAL A 146 -8.92 -0.58 -0.93
N ARG A 147 -9.27 0.17 -1.97
CA ARG A 147 -8.33 0.95 -2.78
C ARG A 147 -7.57 1.96 -1.92
N ARG A 148 -8.29 2.73 -1.08
CA ARG A 148 -7.72 3.76 -0.19
C ARG A 148 -6.99 3.21 1.03
N ARG A 149 -7.08 1.92 1.34
CA ARG A 149 -6.45 1.28 2.52
C ARG A 149 -4.95 1.56 2.62
N GLY A 150 -4.25 1.73 1.49
CA GLY A 150 -2.83 2.11 1.48
C GLY A 150 -2.55 3.44 2.18
N GLU A 151 -3.53 4.35 2.25
CA GLU A 151 -3.44 5.63 2.97
C GLU A 151 -3.37 5.46 4.49
N ILE A 152 -3.67 4.28 5.06
CA ILE A 152 -3.46 3.99 6.50
C ILE A 152 -1.99 4.15 6.85
N ALA A 153 -1.10 3.74 5.94
CA ALA A 153 0.32 3.99 6.05
C ALA A 153 0.67 5.47 5.83
N GLY A 154 -0.30 6.39 5.86
CA GLY A 154 -0.15 7.84 5.97
C GLY A 154 -0.62 8.40 7.31
N VAL A 155 -1.27 7.59 8.16
CA VAL A 155 -1.76 8.04 9.47
C VAL A 155 -0.62 8.00 10.48
N ASP A 156 -0.55 8.99 11.37
CA ASP A 156 0.33 8.95 12.54
C ASP A 156 -0.23 7.92 13.53
N ALA A 157 0.26 6.69 13.43
CA ALA A 157 -0.24 5.56 14.20
C ALA A 157 0.57 5.37 15.48
N VAL A 158 -0.11 4.99 16.56
CA VAL A 158 0.54 4.60 17.81
C VAL A 158 1.12 3.19 17.64
N PRO A 159 2.45 3.00 17.65
CA PRO A 159 3.05 1.68 17.48
C PRO A 159 2.73 0.80 18.69
N ILE A 160 2.55 -0.50 18.46
CA ILE A 160 2.42 -1.54 19.49
C ILE A 160 3.47 -2.59 19.17
N ASP A 161 4.33 -2.87 20.14
CA ASP A 161 5.53 -3.66 19.94
C ASP A 161 5.22 -5.16 20.05
N ALA A 162 5.94 -5.95 19.25
CA ALA A 162 6.02 -7.38 19.40
C ALA A 162 6.59 -7.75 20.78
N TRP A 163 6.15 -8.88 21.33
CA TRP A 163 6.59 -9.37 22.64
C TRP A 163 6.61 -10.89 22.68
N GLU A 164 7.31 -11.47 23.65
CA GLU A 164 7.39 -12.92 23.84
C GLU A 164 7.06 -13.31 25.27
N ASP A 165 6.43 -14.48 25.42
CA ASP A 165 6.31 -15.17 26.70
C ASP A 165 7.13 -16.47 26.67
N ALA A 166 7.00 -17.29 27.72
CA ALA A 166 7.72 -18.56 27.83
C ALA A 166 7.30 -19.60 26.78
N ASP A 167 6.14 -19.45 26.16
CA ASP A 167 5.54 -20.41 25.24
C ASP A 167 5.71 -19.99 23.78
N ARG A 168 5.65 -18.69 23.47
CA ARG A 168 5.68 -18.16 22.10
C ARG A 168 6.00 -16.66 21.99
N THR A 169 6.39 -16.27 20.78
CA THR A 169 6.49 -14.88 20.34
C THR A 169 5.17 -14.43 19.70
N TYR A 170 4.80 -13.17 19.93
CA TYR A 170 3.66 -12.48 19.35
C TYR A 170 4.16 -11.23 18.62
N GLY A 171 4.03 -11.23 17.30
CA GLY A 171 4.56 -10.20 16.42
C GLY A 171 5.29 -10.82 15.24
#